data_AF-A0A7C5R0I2-F1
#
_entry.id   AF-A0A7C5R0I2-F1
#
_cell.length_a   1.000
_cell.length_b   1.000
_cell.length_c   1.000
_cell.angle_alpha   90.00
_cell.angle_beta   90.00
_cell.angle_gamma   90.00
#
_symmetry.space_group_name_H-M   'P 1'
#
loop_
_entity.id
_entity.type
_entity.pdbx_description
1 polymer ?
#
loop_
_entity_poly.entity_id
_entity_poly.type
_entity_poly.pdbx_seq_one_letter_code
_entity_poly.pdbx_strand_id
1 'polypeptide(L)' 'LVYCTCSLEAREGEEQIAKFMKNRPEFRLNSELSISVIGANGALTREGFVRMRPDMLFDKGGMDGFFIAMFTRC' A
#
# COMPACT_ATOMS: atom_id res chain seq x y z
N LEU A 1 2.15 11.56 -4.52
CA LEU A 1 0.82 11.34 -3.92
C LEU A 1 0.86 10.05 -3.13
N VAL A 2 0.27 10.02 -1.93
CA VAL A 2 0.11 8.78 -1.14
C VAL A 2 -1.38 8.54 -0.93
N TYR A 3 -1.82 7.32 -1.20
CA TYR A 3 -3.15 6.82 -0.88
C TYR A 3 -3.02 5.79 0.25
N CYS A 4 -3.89 5.87 1.25
CA CYS A 4 -3.85 5.02 2.44
C CYS A 4 -5.28 4.76 2.94
N THR A 5 -5.57 3.52 3.33
CA THR A 5 -6.83 3.15 4.02
C THR A 5 -6.55 2.10 5.10
N CYS A 6 -7.36 2.09 6.17
CA CYS A 6 -7.35 1.08 7.24
C CYS A 6 -8.28 -0.12 6.93
N SER A 7 -8.53 -0.37 5.63
CA SER A 7 -9.32 -1.49 5.14
C SER A 7 -8.43 -2.49 4.40
N LEU A 8 -8.76 -3.77 4.52
CA LEU A 8 -8.13 -4.86 3.75
C LEU A 8 -8.94 -5.24 2.50
N GLU A 9 -10.11 -4.62 2.30
CA GLU A 9 -10.99 -4.92 1.18
C GLU A 9 -10.39 -4.40 -0.14
N ALA A 10 -10.29 -5.25 -1.16
CA ALA A 10 -9.70 -4.90 -2.45
C ALA A 10 -10.41 -3.71 -3.14
N ARG A 11 -11.72 -3.56 -2.89
CA ARG A 11 -12.57 -2.44 -3.35
C ARG A 11 -12.13 -1.08 -2.82
N GLU A 12 -11.46 -1.05 -1.66
CA GLU A 12 -10.94 0.16 -1.03
C GLU A 12 -9.44 0.32 -1.24
N GLY A 13 -8.71 -0.75 -1.59
CA GLY A 13 -7.30 -0.71 -1.95
C GLY A 13 -7.07 -0.71 -3.46
N GLU A 14 -6.73 -1.88 -3.99
CA GLU A 14 -6.25 -2.10 -5.36
C GLU A 14 -7.20 -1.57 -6.43
N GLU A 15 -8.52 -1.73 -6.25
CA GLU A 15 -9.49 -1.25 -7.24
C GLU A 15 -9.53 0.29 -7.32
N GLN A 16 -9.32 0.99 -6.20
CA GLN A 16 -9.22 2.45 -6.20
C GLN A 16 -7.97 2.89 -6.94
N ILE A 17 -6.86 2.18 -6.74
CA ILE A 17 -5.61 2.46 -7.45
C ILE A 17 -5.76 2.21 -8.96
N ALA A 18 -6.39 1.10 -9.36
CA ALA A 18 -6.64 0.81 -10.77
C ALA A 18 -7.51 1.90 -11.43
N LYS A 19 -8.57 2.34 -10.75
CA LYS A 19 -9.43 3.44 -11.22
C LYS A 19 -8.66 4.76 -11.30
N PHE A 20 -7.85 5.08 -10.30
CA PHE A 20 -7.04 6.30 -10.28
C PHE A 20 -6.05 6.33 -11.44
N MET A 21 -5.27 5.27 -11.63
CA MET A 21 -4.27 5.16 -12.69
C MET A 21 -4.88 5.22 -14.08
N LYS A 22 -6.08 4.64 -14.29
CA LYS A 22 -6.81 4.75 -15.55
C LYS A 22 -7.20 6.19 -15.89
N ASN A 23 -7.58 6.97 -14.88
CA ASN A 23 -8.11 8.32 -15.08
C ASN A 23 -7.03 9.41 -15.01
N ARG A 24 -5.82 9.09 -14.52
CA ARG A 24 -4.74 10.04 -14.24
C ARG A 24 -3.41 9.53 -14.82
N PRO A 25 -3.23 9.54 -16.14
CA PRO A 25 -2.05 8.99 -16.81
C PRO A 25 -0.75 9.76 -16.49
N GLU A 26 -0.84 10.97 -15.93
CA GLU A 26 0.30 11.74 -15.43
C GLU A 26 0.91 11.19 -14.14
N PHE A 27 0.29 10.17 -13.52
CA PHE A 27 0.83 9.49 -12.34
C PHE A 27 1.36 8.11 -12.67
N ARG A 28 2.43 7.72 -11.97
CA ARG A 28 3.00 6.37 -11.98
C ARG A 28 3.18 5.86 -10.56
N LEU A 29 3.09 4.55 -10.39
CA LEU A 29 3.43 3.94 -9.10
C LEU A 29 4.89 4.21 -8.76
N ASN A 30 5.13 4.62 -7.52
CA ASN A 30 6.46 4.86 -7.00
C ASN A 30 7.04 3.55 -6.46
N SER A 31 8.02 2.99 -7.17
CA SER A 31 8.72 1.77 -6.77
C SER A 31 9.74 1.97 -5.65
N GLU A 32 10.03 3.21 -5.27
CA GLU A 32 10.95 3.53 -4.16
C GLU A 32 10.28 3.45 -2.78
N LEU A 33 9.03 2.96 -2.71
CA LEU A 33 8.34 2.74 -1.44
C LEU A 33 9.04 1.64 -0.63
N SER A 34 10.06 2.02 0.13
CA SER A 34 10.81 1.12 1.00
C SER A 34 10.10 0.96 2.33
N ILE A 35 9.63 -0.26 2.62
CA ILE A 35 9.03 -0.62 3.91
C ILE A 35 10.10 -0.87 4.99
N SER A 36 11.38 -0.64 4.68
CA SER A 36 12.48 -0.80 5.62
C SER A 36 12.29 -0.03 6.94
N VAL A 37 11.45 1.01 6.95
CA VAL A 37 11.16 1.84 8.12
C VAL A 37 10.17 1.18 9.10
N ILE A 38 9.29 0.28 8.64
CA ILE A 38 8.15 -0.22 9.46
C ILE A 38 8.49 -1.56 10.15
N GLY A 39 9.50 -2.29 9.65
CA GLY A 39 9.83 -3.63 10.15
C GLY A 39 8.77 -4.69 9.82
N ALA A 40 7.79 -4.36 8.97
CA ALA A 40 6.77 -5.25 8.44
C ALA A 40 7.28 -5.98 7.19
N ASN A 41 8.26 -6.86 7.38
CA ASN A 41 8.81 -7.66 6.30
C ASN A 41 7.70 -8.46 5.61
N GLY A 42 7.66 -8.41 4.27
CA GLY A 42 6.62 -9.09 3.49
C GLY A 42 5.31 -8.31 3.33
N ALA A 43 5.24 -7.04 3.78
CA ALA A 43 4.11 -6.18 3.49
C ALA A 43 4.10 -5.63 2.05
N LEU A 44 5.25 -5.65 1.34
CA LEU A 44 5.30 -5.23 -0.06
C LEU A 44 4.61 -6.28 -0.94
N THR A 45 3.62 -5.87 -1.72
CA THR A 45 3.02 -6.72 -2.74
C THR A 45 3.85 -6.72 -4.01
N ARG A 46 3.59 -7.68 -4.91
CA ARG A 46 4.30 -7.77 -6.21
C ARG A 46 3.98 -6.59 -7.12
N GLU A 47 2.81 -5.99 -6.94
CA GLU A 47 2.30 -4.83 -7.65
C GLU A 47 2.91 -3.51 -7.16
N GLY A 48 3.68 -3.53 -6.06
CA GLY A 48 4.33 -2.35 -5.48
C GLY A 48 3.48 -1.59 -4.46
N PHE A 49 2.44 -2.21 -3.90
CA PHE A 49 1.66 -1.65 -2.79
C PHE A 49 2.19 -2.17 -1.45
N VAL A 50 1.76 -1.54 -0.36
CA VAL A 50 1.96 -2.06 0.99
C VAL A 50 0.64 -2.58 1.53
N ARG A 51 0.63 -3.85 1.94
CA ARG A 51 -0.46 -4.47 2.69
C ARG A 51 0.05 -4.89 4.06
N MET A 52 -0.31 -4.13 5.08
CA MET A 52 -0.07 -4.49 6.46
C MET A 52 -1.26 -5.29 6.94
N ARG A 53 -1.03 -6.49 7.46
CA ARG A 53 -2.09 -7.35 7.99
C ARG A 53 -2.06 -7.37 9.52
N PRO A 54 -3.18 -7.66 10.19
CA PRO A 54 -3.21 -7.67 11.64
C PRO A 54 -2.30 -8.69 12.31
N ASP A 55 -1.97 -9.78 11.61
CA ASP A 55 -1.00 -10.79 12.07
C ASP A 55 0.46 -10.31 12.03
N MET A 56 0.74 -9.19 11.35
CA MET A 56 2.08 -8.63 11.32
C MET A 56 2.44 -8.00 12.66
N LEU A 57 3.75 -7.99 12.97
CA LEU A 57 4.28 -7.46 14.22
C LEU A 57 3.65 -8.10 15.48
N PHE A 58 3.23 -9.37 15.38
CA PHE A 58 2.59 -10.10 16.48
C PHE A 58 3.40 -10.03 17.79
N ASP A 59 4.73 -10.22 17.72
CA ASP A 59 5.64 -10.13 18.87
C ASP A 59 5.70 -8.74 19.53
N LYS A 60 5.15 -7.71 18.87
CA LYS A 60 5.06 -6.33 19.36
C LYS A 60 3.63 -5.91 19.74
N GLY A 61 2.70 -6.88 19.83
CA GLY A 61 1.28 -6.63 20.14
C GLY A 61 0.36 -6.60 18.93
N GLY A 62 0.86 -6.98 17.74
CA GLY A 62 0.12 -6.94 16.49
C GLY A 62 -0.04 -5.51 15.96
N MET A 63 -0.85 -5.36 14.92
CA MET A 63 -1.21 -4.06 14.37
C MET A 63 -2.56 -4.07 13.68
N ASP A 64 -3.06 -2.90 13.26
CA ASP A 64 -4.23 -2.83 12.39
C ASP A 64 -3.88 -3.13 10.93
N GLY A 65 -4.90 -3.50 10.15
CA GLY A 65 -4.77 -3.71 8.71
C GLY A 65 -4.70 -2.39 7.95
N PHE A 66 -3.73 -2.26 7.04
CA PHE A 66 -3.60 -1.09 6.19
C PHE A 66 -3.24 -1.45 4.75
N PHE A 67 -3.75 -0.64 3.83
CA PHE A 67 -3.34 -0.61 2.43
C PHE A 67 -2.72 0.76 2.10
N ILE A 68 -1.55 0.77 1.46
CA ILE A 68 -0.85 2.00 1.07
C ILE A 68 -0.33 1.88 -0.36
N ALA A 69 -0.54 2.93 -1.16
CA ALA A 69 0.08 3.10 -2.47
C ALA A 69 0.71 4.49 -2.60
N MET A 70 1.89 4.55 -3.19
CA MET A 70 2.59 5.81 -3.44
C MET A 70 2.77 6.03 -4.94
N PHE A 71 2.62 7.27 -5.37
CA PHE A 71 2.72 7.68 -6.77
C PHE A 71 3.62 8.89 -6.93
N THR A 72 4.36 8.92 -8.03
CA THR A 72 5.06 10.10 -8.55
C THR A 72 4.28 10.66 -9.73
N ARG A 73 4.38 11.97 -9.93
CA ARG A 73 3.85 12.62 -11.13
C ARG A 73 4.97 12.70 -12.16
N CYS A 74 4.70 12.29 -13.39
CA CYS A 74 5.65 12.24 -14.49
C CYS A 74 5.27 13.22 -15.60
#